data_AF-A0A7X6VK28-F1
#
_entry.id   AF-A0A7X6VK28-F1
#
_cell.length_a   1.000
_cell.length_b   1.000
_cell.length_c   1.000
_cell.angle_alpha   90.00
_cell.angle_beta   90.00
_cell.angle_gamma   90.00
#
_symmetry.space_group_name_H-M   'P 1'
#
loop_
_entity.id
_entity.type
_entity.pdbx_description
1 polymer ?
#
loop_
_entity_poly.entity_id
_entity_poly.type
_entity_poly.pdbx_seq_one_letter_code
_entity_poly.pdbx_strand_id
1 'polypeptide(L)'
;ITIGAGMHHSAFISAKTIVILILGLVAFIFDTAGGVLFAKLFNLFIKNKVNPMIGAAGISAFPMSARIIQRMAKDEDPFNFLLMPAVSANVAGQIGSVIAGGMILALVPWLLSIG
;
A
#
# COMPACT_ATOMS: atom_id res chain seq x y z
N ILE A 1 23.15 -5.66 4.09
CA ILE A 1 24.39 -5.16 4.73
C ILE A 1 24.57 -3.67 4.44
N THR A 2 24.42 -3.21 3.19
CA THR A 2 24.65 -1.81 2.78
C THR A 2 23.70 -0.77 3.41
N ILE A 3 22.40 -1.08 3.55
CA ILE A 3 21.43 -0.13 4.16
C ILE A 3 21.71 0.08 5.65
N GLY A 4 21.95 -1.00 6.40
CA GLY A 4 22.28 -0.92 7.83
C GLY A 4 23.63 -0.25 8.11
N ALA A 5 24.60 -0.40 7.21
CA ALA A 5 25.88 0.31 7.29
C ALA A 5 25.73 1.84 7.11
N GLY A 6 24.71 2.29 6.37
CA GLY A 6 24.39 3.72 6.18
C GLY A 6 23.57 4.36 7.31
N MET A 7 23.12 3.59 8.31
CA MET A 7 22.37 4.08 9.47
C MET A 7 23.30 4.69 10.53
N HIS A 8 24.06 5.72 10.15
CA HIS A 8 24.90 6.44 11.09
C HIS A 8 24.05 7.18 12.13
N HIS A 9 24.45 7.13 13.39
CA HIS A 9 23.72 7.68 14.53
C HIS A 9 23.25 9.13 14.30
N SER A 10 24.10 9.99 13.74
CA SER A 10 23.81 11.41 13.49
C SER A 10 22.82 11.66 12.35
N ALA A 11 22.70 10.74 11.39
CA ALA A 11 21.75 10.83 10.28
C ALA A 11 20.41 10.17 10.63
N PHE A 12 20.43 9.10 11.44
CA PHE A 12 19.23 8.33 11.78
C PHE A 12 18.45 8.93 12.95
N ILE A 13 19.12 9.31 14.05
CA ILE A 13 18.45 9.95 15.20
C ILE A 13 18.40 11.46 14.97
N SER A 14 17.52 11.86 14.04
CA SER A 14 17.26 13.24 13.66
C SER A 14 15.77 13.51 13.66
N ALA A 15 15.37 14.76 13.95
CA ALA A 15 13.98 15.21 13.82
C ALA A 15 13.42 14.93 12.42
N LYS A 16 14.27 14.99 11.38
CA LYS A 16 13.88 14.66 10.00
C LYS A 16 13.42 13.20 9.86
N THR A 17 14.11 12.26 10.49
CA THR A 17 13.75 10.83 10.44
C THR A 17 12.40 10.59 11.09
N ILE A 18 12.12 11.24 12.23
CA ILE A 18 10.82 11.15 12.90
C ILE A 18 9.69 11.64 11.97
N VAL A 19 9.90 12.77 11.31
CA VAL A 19 8.94 13.31 10.33
C VAL A 19 8.71 12.31 9.19
N ILE A 20 9.76 11.70 8.63
CA ILE A 20 9.63 10.69 7.57
C ILE A 20 8.83 9.47 8.06
N LEU A 21 9.09 8.99 9.28
CA LEU A 21 8.35 7.86 9.85
C LEU A 21 6.86 8.17 10.04
N ILE A 22 6.53 9.36 10.54
CA ILE A 22 5.14 9.81 10.70
C ILE A 22 4.46 9.95 9.34
N LEU A 23 5.13 10.55 8.36
CA LEU A 23 4.61 10.67 6.99
C LEU A 23 4.37 9.29 6.36
N GLY A 24 5.27 8.33 6.59
CA GLY A 24 5.10 6.94 6.14
C GLY A 24 3.88 6.27 6.77
N LEU A 25 3.66 6.46 8.08
CA LEU A 25 2.47 5.96 8.76
C LEU A 25 1.18 6.56 8.17
N VAL A 26 1.15 7.88 7.99
CA VAL A 26 0.00 8.57 7.41
C VAL A 26 -0.24 8.08 5.98
N ALA A 27 0.81 7.91 5.18
CA ALA A 27 0.71 7.36 3.83
C ALA A 27 0.08 5.96 3.81
N PHE A 28 0.48 5.06 4.71
CA PHE A 28 -0.14 3.73 4.80
C PHE A 28 -1.62 3.74 5.22
N ILE A 29 -2.01 4.68 6.08
CA ILE A 29 -3.42 4.88 6.45
C ILE A 29 -4.22 5.29 5.20
N PHE A 30 -3.71 6.26 4.43
CA PHE A 30 -4.37 6.71 3.20
C PHE A 30 -4.40 5.64 2.12
N ASP A 31 -3.35 4.83 1.99
CA ASP A 31 -3.30 3.71 1.03
C ASP A 31 -4.39 2.68 1.34
N THR A 32 -4.49 2.27 2.62
CA THR A 32 -5.51 1.31 3.08
C THR A 32 -6.92 1.89 2.93
N ALA A 33 -7.15 3.11 3.42
CA ALA A 33 -8.45 3.77 3.35
C ALA A 33 -8.88 4.03 1.90
N GLY A 34 -7.94 4.49 1.06
CA GLY A 34 -8.13 4.71 -0.36
C GLY A 34 -8.54 3.44 -1.09
N GLY A 35 -7.86 2.31 -0.84
CA GLY A 35 -8.21 1.01 -1.40
C GLY A 35 -9.62 0.55 -1.02
N VAL A 36 -10.02 0.70 0.25
CA VAL A 36 -11.38 0.36 0.72
C VAL A 36 -12.43 1.27 0.08
N LEU A 37 -12.18 2.57 0.04
CA LEU A 37 -13.10 3.54 -0.56
C LEU A 37 -13.25 3.29 -2.06
N PHE A 38 -12.16 2.97 -2.76
CA PHE A 38 -12.17 2.63 -4.17
C PHE A 38 -12.99 1.37 -4.43
N ALA A 39 -12.83 0.31 -3.62
CA ALA A 39 -13.65 -0.90 -3.72
C ALA A 39 -15.15 -0.60 -3.50
N LYS A 40 -15.48 0.25 -2.53
CA LYS A 40 -16.86 0.70 -2.29
C LYS A 40 -17.42 1.52 -3.45
N LEU A 41 -16.63 2.41 -4.03
CA LEU A 41 -17.00 3.19 -5.21
C LEU A 41 -17.26 2.28 -6.41
N PHE A 42 -16.37 1.32 -6.65
CA PHE A 42 -16.50 0.36 -7.74
C PHE A 42 -17.74 -0.52 -7.61
N ASN A 43 -18.13 -0.87 -6.38
CA ASN A 43 -19.36 -1.59 -6.06
C ASN A 43 -20.66 -0.86 -6.43
N LEU A 44 -20.61 0.44 -6.74
CA LEU A 44 -21.78 1.17 -7.24
C LEU A 44 -22.08 0.88 -8.71
N PHE A 45 -21.07 0.44 -9.48
CA PHE A 45 -21.19 0.25 -10.93
C PHE A 45 -21.32 -1.22 -11.35
N ILE A 46 -20.90 -2.17 -10.50
CA ILE A 46 -20.89 -3.59 -10.82
C ILE A 46 -22.08 -4.34 -10.20
N LYS A 47 -22.59 -5.35 -10.92
CA LYS A 47 -23.66 -6.22 -10.40
C LYS A 47 -23.16 -7.18 -9.32
N ASN A 48 -21.97 -7.76 -9.54
CA ASN A 48 -21.33 -8.68 -8.60
C ASN A 48 -20.39 -7.89 -7.69
N LYS A 49 -20.85 -7.58 -6.48
CA LYS A 49 -20.11 -6.74 -5.53
C LYS A 49 -18.85 -7.45 -5.02
N VAL A 50 -17.76 -6.70 -4.96
CA VAL A 50 -16.48 -7.11 -4.37
C VAL A 50 -16.50 -6.78 -2.88
N ASN A 51 -15.99 -7.68 -2.04
CA ASN A 51 -15.85 -7.40 -0.60
C ASN A 51 -14.86 -6.22 -0.40
N PRO A 52 -15.26 -5.09 0.24
CA PRO A 52 -14.38 -3.95 0.43
C PRO A 52 -13.09 -4.24 1.20
N MET A 53 -13.03 -5.31 2.01
CA MET A 53 -11.79 -5.76 2.66
C MET A 53 -10.70 -6.13 1.65
N ILE A 54 -11.07 -6.61 0.45
CA ILE A 54 -10.11 -6.87 -0.64
C ILE A 54 -9.43 -5.56 -1.08
N GLY A 55 -10.14 -4.43 -1.02
CA GLY A 55 -9.57 -3.12 -1.31
C GLY A 55 -8.44 -2.74 -0.35
N ALA A 56 -8.57 -3.06 0.94
CA ALA A 56 -7.50 -2.87 1.93
C ALA A 56 -6.29 -3.79 1.68
N ALA A 57 -6.47 -4.93 1.01
CA ALA A 57 -5.36 -5.82 0.66
C ALA A 57 -4.40 -5.21 -0.38
N GLY A 58 -4.82 -4.14 -1.07
CA GLY A 58 -4.10 -3.50 -2.16
C GLY A 58 -2.82 -2.76 -1.78
N ILE A 59 -2.47 -2.66 -0.50
CA ILE A 59 -1.19 -2.08 -0.07
C ILE A 59 -0.01 -2.96 -0.50
N SER A 60 1.18 -2.38 -0.72
CA SER A 60 2.36 -3.08 -1.26
C SER A 60 3.09 -4.01 -0.26
N ALA A 61 2.38 -4.62 0.69
CA ALA A 61 2.93 -5.46 1.75
C ALA A 61 2.67 -6.95 1.47
N PHE A 62 3.41 -7.53 0.54
CA PHE A 62 3.21 -8.90 0.10
C PHE A 62 4.03 -9.93 0.91
N PRO A 63 3.46 -11.12 1.24
CA PRO A 63 2.06 -11.53 1.09
C PRO A 63 1.18 -11.15 2.29
N MET A 64 1.71 -10.34 3.21
CA MET A 64 1.19 -10.17 4.57
C MET A 64 -0.17 -9.46 4.62
N SER A 65 -0.38 -8.40 3.83
CA SER A 65 -1.66 -7.69 3.78
C SER A 65 -2.84 -8.61 3.42
N ALA A 66 -2.66 -9.46 2.40
CA ALA A 66 -3.68 -10.43 2.00
C ALA A 66 -3.99 -11.46 3.11
N ARG A 67 -2.99 -11.85 3.91
CA ARG A 67 -3.18 -12.74 5.06
C ARG A 67 -3.91 -12.06 6.21
N ILE A 68 -3.64 -10.78 6.48
CA ILE A 68 -4.40 -10.00 7.48
C ILE A 68 -5.87 -9.94 7.06
N ILE A 69 -6.15 -9.61 5.79
CA ILE A 69 -7.52 -9.55 5.29
C ILE A 69 -8.23 -10.90 5.37
N GLN A 70 -7.55 -12.01 5.04
CA GLN A 70 -8.14 -13.34 5.22
C GLN A 70 -8.41 -13.66 6.69
N ARG A 71 -7.54 -13.22 7.62
CA ARG A 71 -7.75 -13.42 9.05
C ARG A 71 -8.97 -12.63 9.53
N MET A 72 -9.03 -11.34 9.23
CA MET A 72 -10.20 -10.51 9.55
C MET A 72 -11.49 -11.06 8.96
N ALA A 73 -11.46 -11.53 7.71
CA ALA A 73 -12.62 -12.14 7.07
C ALA A 73 -13.09 -13.41 7.80
N LYS A 74 -12.18 -14.24 8.32
CA LYS A 74 -12.51 -15.41 9.14
C LYS A 74 -13.03 -15.05 10.52
N ASP A 75 -12.52 -13.97 11.10
CA ASP A 75 -12.97 -13.48 12.40
C ASP A 75 -14.41 -12.94 12.29
N GLU A 76 -14.81 -12.39 11.12
CA GLU A 76 -16.21 -11.99 10.84
C GLU A 76 -17.11 -13.18 10.42
N ASP A 77 -16.62 -14.04 9.52
CA ASP A 77 -17.33 -15.24 9.04
C ASP A 77 -16.32 -16.37 8.69
N PRO A 78 -16.34 -17.51 9.40
CA PRO A 78 -15.44 -18.64 9.15
C PRO A 78 -15.47 -19.21 7.72
N PHE A 79 -16.55 -18.99 6.98
CA PHE A 79 -16.73 -19.46 5.60
C PHE A 79 -16.36 -18.40 4.55
N ASN A 80 -15.95 -17.20 4.97
CA ASN A 80 -15.57 -16.11 4.07
C ASN A 80 -14.07 -16.20 3.69
N PHE A 81 -13.79 -16.83 2.55
CA PHE A 81 -12.42 -17.03 2.05
C PHE A 81 -12.03 -15.97 1.00
N LEU A 82 -11.36 -14.91 1.47
CA LEU A 82 -10.91 -13.79 0.64
C LEU A 82 -9.44 -13.88 0.19
N LEU A 83 -8.68 -14.89 0.63
CA LEU A 83 -7.23 -14.93 0.43
C LEU A 83 -6.85 -14.86 -1.04
N MET A 84 -7.54 -15.63 -1.89
CA MET A 84 -7.25 -15.67 -3.33
C MET A 84 -7.42 -14.30 -4.00
N PRO A 85 -8.59 -13.63 -3.93
CA PRO A 85 -8.73 -12.28 -4.49
C PRO A 85 -7.89 -11.22 -3.76
N ALA A 86 -7.66 -11.35 -2.45
CA ALA A 86 -6.81 -10.43 -1.69
C ALA A 86 -5.34 -10.50 -2.10
N VAL A 87 -4.83 -11.69 -2.44
CA VAL A 87 -3.47 -11.85 -2.98
C VAL A 87 -3.33 -11.13 -4.31
N SER A 88 -4.31 -11.24 -5.20
CA SER A 88 -4.31 -10.51 -6.48
C SER A 88 -4.30 -8.99 -6.28
N ALA A 89 -5.11 -8.47 -5.36
CA ALA A 89 -5.12 -7.05 -5.01
C ALA A 89 -3.75 -6.58 -4.47
N ASN A 90 -3.12 -7.36 -3.59
CA ASN A 90 -1.80 -7.05 -3.03
C ASN A 90 -0.68 -7.05 -4.09
N VAL A 91 -0.74 -7.98 -5.05
CA VAL A 91 0.17 -7.98 -6.21
C VAL A 91 -0.03 -6.71 -7.06
N ALA A 92 -1.28 -6.31 -7.31
CA ALA A 92 -1.56 -5.07 -8.04
C ALA A 92 -0.98 -3.83 -7.33
N GLY A 93 -1.06 -3.79 -6.00
CA GLY A 93 -0.44 -2.75 -5.16
C GLY A 93 1.06 -2.60 -5.34
N GLN A 94 1.79 -3.73 -5.32
CA GLN A 94 3.23 -3.74 -5.56
C GLN A 94 3.58 -3.23 -6.97
N ILE A 95 2.84 -3.65 -7.99
CA ILE A 95 3.05 -3.19 -9.36
C ILE A 95 2.79 -1.68 -9.45
N GLY A 96 1.69 -1.19 -8.86
CA GLY A 96 1.36 0.23 -8.80
C GLY A 96 2.46 1.07 -8.15
N SER A 97 3.07 0.57 -7.08
CA SER A 97 4.18 1.24 -6.38
C SER A 97 5.43 1.35 -7.26
N VAL A 98 5.76 0.31 -8.03
CA VAL A 98 6.88 0.33 -8.98
C VAL A 98 6.62 1.33 -10.11
N ILE A 99 5.40 1.37 -10.63
CA ILE A 99 5.01 2.34 -11.68
C ILE A 99 5.13 3.77 -11.14
N ALA A 100 4.57 4.05 -9.96
CA ALA A 100 4.65 5.38 -9.35
C ALA A 100 6.10 5.81 -9.10
N GLY A 101 6.95 4.92 -8.56
CA GLY A 101 8.37 5.17 -8.39
C GLY A 101 9.09 5.46 -9.71
N GLY A 102 8.81 4.66 -10.75
CA GLY A 102 9.36 4.88 -12.10
C GLY A 102 8.95 6.22 -12.70
N MET A 103 7.68 6.62 -12.53
CA MET A 103 7.19 7.92 -12.99
C MET A 103 7.90 9.08 -12.28
N ILE A 104 8.10 9.00 -10.95
CA ILE A 104 8.82 10.05 -10.21
C ILE A 104 10.25 10.18 -10.74
N LEU A 105 10.95 9.06 -10.97
CA LEU A 105 12.31 9.07 -11.50
C LEU A 105 12.42 9.66 -12.92
N ALA A 106 11.37 9.51 -13.74
CA ALA A 106 11.33 10.10 -15.08
C ALA A 106 10.93 11.58 -15.07
N LEU A 107 9.92 11.93 -14.28
CA LEU A 107 9.29 13.26 -14.31
C LEU A 107 10.05 14.31 -13.50
N VAL A 108 10.66 13.95 -12.37
CA VAL A 108 11.37 14.93 -11.52
C VAL A 108 12.57 15.55 -12.25
N PRO A 109 13.49 14.78 -12.86
CA PRO A 109 14.60 15.37 -13.62
C PRO A 109 14.13 16.20 -14.82
N TRP A 110 13.09 15.73 -15.52
CA TRP A 110 12.49 16.47 -16.63
C TRP A 110 11.94 17.82 -16.18
N LEU A 111 11.18 17.84 -15.08
CA LEU A 111 10.62 19.09 -14.52
C LEU A 111 11.73 20.06 -14.10
N LEU A 112 12.80 19.57 -13.48
CA LEU A 112 13.95 20.38 -13.08
C LEU A 112 14.76 20.91 -14.27
N SER A 113 14.65 20.30 -15.46
CA SER A 113 15.31 20.78 -16.68
C SER A 113 14.56 21.91 -17.39
N ILE A 114 13.31 22.18 -16.99
CA ILE A 114 12.45 23.22 -17.60
C ILE A 114 12.50 24.53 -16.80
N GLY A 115 12.92 24.48 -15.53
CA GLY A 115 13.13 25.66 -14.67
C GLY A 115 14.58 26.11 -14.66
#